data_AF-A0A0M8WWM8-F1
#
_entry.id   AF-A0A0M8WWM8-F1
#
_cell.length_a   1.000
_cell.length_b   1.000
_cell.length_c   1.000
_cell.angle_alpha   90.00
_cell.angle_beta   90.00
_cell.angle_gamma   90.00
#
_symmetry.space_group_name_H-M   'P 1'
#
loop_
_entity.id
_entity.type
_entity.pdbx_description
1 polymer ?
#
loop_
_entity_poly.entity_id
_entity_poly.type
_entity_poly.pdbx_seq_one_letter_code
_entity_poly.pdbx_strand_id
1 'polypeptide(L)'
;MNEPPVRIGSLPEPSVALLRAVYDALDLPLPGLTDADERAYHVLLHDRASQARIILECVLTEGHDLGPAAERLTAWVAGAPVTYTPWIDKRGAA
;
A
#
# COMPACT_ATOMS: atom_id res chain seq x y z
N MET A 1 -0.37 23.39 24.61
CA MET A 1 -1.42 22.39 24.88
C MET A 1 -0.97 21.09 24.23
N ASN A 2 -0.92 19.98 24.95
CA ASN A 2 -0.71 18.67 24.32
C ASN A 2 -2.05 18.21 23.79
N GLU A 3 -2.17 18.10 22.48
CA GLU A 3 -3.34 17.53 21.84
C GLU A 3 -3.41 16.03 22.17
N PRO A 4 -4.58 15.51 22.57
CA PRO A 4 -4.71 14.08 22.86
C PRO A 4 -4.44 13.25 21.60
N PRO A 5 -3.84 12.06 21.74
CA PRO A 5 -3.49 11.22 20.60
C PRO A 5 -4.75 10.76 19.85
N VAL A 6 -4.76 10.93 18.53
CA VAL A 6 -5.82 10.40 17.65
C VAL A 6 -5.60 8.91 17.43
N ARG A 7 -6.67 8.11 17.57
CA ARG A 7 -6.64 6.65 17.35
C ARG A 7 -7.34 6.30 16.05
N ILE A 8 -6.95 5.19 15.42
CA ILE A 8 -7.56 4.76 14.15
C ILE A 8 -9.09 4.61 14.25
N GLY A 9 -9.59 4.10 15.38
CA GLY A 9 -11.04 3.91 15.62
C GLY A 9 -11.82 5.21 15.84
N SER A 10 -11.15 6.35 15.98
CA SER A 10 -11.80 7.67 16.05
C SER A 10 -11.78 8.42 14.71
N LEU A 11 -11.18 7.85 13.66
CA LEU A 11 -11.17 8.46 12.34
C LEU A 11 -12.47 8.13 11.56
N PRO A 12 -12.91 9.02 10.67
CA PRO A 12 -13.95 8.69 9.70
C PRO A 12 -13.56 7.49 8.85
N GLU A 13 -14.55 6.66 8.51
CA GLU A 13 -14.34 5.44 7.71
C GLU A 13 -13.56 5.71 6.39
N PRO A 14 -13.85 6.76 5.60
CA PRO A 14 -13.08 7.03 4.38
C PRO A 14 -11.58 7.29 4.63
N SER A 15 -11.24 7.87 5.78
CA SER A 15 -9.83 8.08 6.17
C SER A 15 -9.14 6.75 6.48
N VAL A 16 -9.83 5.85 7.19
CA VAL A 16 -9.31 4.51 7.49
C VAL A 16 -9.17 3.69 6.21
N ALA A 17 -10.13 3.78 5.30
CA ALA A 17 -10.10 3.10 4.01
C ALA A 17 -8.90 3.56 3.17
N LEU A 18 -8.63 4.86 3.09
CA LEU A 18 -7.46 5.38 2.37
C LEU A 18 -6.14 4.91 3.02
N LEU A 19 -6.03 4.97 4.35
CA LEU A 19 -4.84 4.48 5.06
C LEU A 19 -4.61 2.98 4.82
N ARG A 20 -5.69 2.19 4.80
CA ARG A 20 -5.63 0.75 4.47
C ARG A 20 -5.17 0.54 3.03
N ALA A 21 -5.74 1.25 2.06
CA ALA A 21 -5.36 1.12 0.66
C ALA A 21 -3.88 1.50 0.43
N VAL A 22 -3.36 2.52 1.11
CA VAL A 22 -1.94 2.88 1.06
C VAL A 22 -1.08 1.79 1.70
N TYR A 23 -1.49 1.25 2.84
CA TYR A 23 -0.79 0.13 3.47
C TYR A 23 -0.74 -1.08 2.53
N ASP A 24 -1.87 -1.52 1.98
CA ASP A 24 -1.96 -2.68 1.09
C ASP A 24 -1.19 -2.48 -0.22
N ALA A 25 -1.06 -1.23 -0.70
CA ALA A 25 -0.24 -0.92 -1.87
C ALA A 25 1.27 -1.15 -1.60
N LEU A 26 1.73 -0.85 -0.38
CA LEU A 26 3.14 -0.91 0.00
C LEU A 26 3.52 -2.24 0.69
N ASP A 27 2.54 -2.99 1.19
CA ASP A 27 2.72 -4.27 1.86
C ASP A 27 2.93 -5.38 0.83
N LEU A 28 4.15 -5.47 0.34
CA LEU A 28 4.59 -6.52 -0.58
C LEU A 28 5.42 -7.57 0.18
N PRO A 29 5.20 -8.87 -0.09
CA PRO A 29 6.05 -9.90 0.49
C PRO A 29 7.48 -9.74 -0.01
N LEU A 30 8.47 -10.05 0.82
CA LEU A 30 9.87 -10.04 0.38
C LEU A 30 10.07 -10.99 -0.81
N PRO A 31 10.89 -10.62 -1.81
CA PRO A 31 11.18 -11.50 -2.93
C PRO A 31 12.07 -12.67 -2.53
N GLY A 32 11.97 -13.76 -3.30
CA GLY A 32 12.98 -14.81 -3.31
C GLY A 32 14.37 -14.27 -3.69
N LEU A 33 15.39 -15.09 -3.48
CA LEU A 33 16.81 -14.68 -3.60
C LEU A 33 17.35 -14.68 -5.03
N THR A 34 16.48 -14.71 -6.05
CA THR A 34 16.91 -14.65 -7.44
C THR A 34 16.92 -13.21 -7.92
N ASP A 35 17.89 -12.84 -8.76
CA ASP A 35 17.94 -11.51 -9.39
C ASP A 35 16.64 -11.15 -10.14
N ALA A 36 15.94 -12.17 -10.66
CA ALA A 36 14.66 -11.99 -11.33
C ALA A 36 13.53 -11.62 -10.35
N ASP A 37 13.44 -12.32 -9.22
CA ASP A 37 12.46 -12.02 -8.17
C ASP A 37 12.73 -10.66 -7.52
N GLU A 38 13.99 -10.35 -7.19
CA GLU A 38 14.38 -9.06 -6.62
C GLU A 38 14.04 -7.90 -7.58
N ARG A 39 14.35 -8.04 -8.87
CA ARG A 39 14.02 -7.04 -9.88
C ARG A 39 12.51 -6.86 -10.02
N ALA A 40 11.76 -7.95 -10.10
CA ALA A 40 10.30 -7.90 -10.22
C ALA A 40 9.66 -7.25 -8.98
N TYR A 41 10.16 -7.54 -7.77
CA TYR A 41 9.76 -6.87 -6.55
C TYR A 41 10.03 -5.36 -6.60
N HIS A 42 11.25 -4.95 -6.98
CA HIS A 42 11.60 -3.54 -7.02
C HIS A 42 10.77 -2.75 -8.04
N VAL A 43 10.51 -3.33 -9.22
CA VAL A 43 9.60 -2.74 -10.22
C VAL A 43 8.19 -2.59 -9.63
N LEU A 44 7.64 -3.66 -9.05
CA LEU A 44 6.29 -3.62 -8.51
C LEU A 44 6.16 -2.63 -7.35
N LEU A 45 7.12 -2.61 -6.42
CA LEU A 45 7.15 -1.68 -5.29
C LEU A 45 7.23 -0.23 -5.79
N HIS A 46 8.08 0.03 -6.78
CA HIS A 46 8.20 1.36 -7.37
C HIS A 46 6.88 1.83 -7.99
N ASP A 47 6.21 0.97 -8.76
CA ASP A 47 4.96 1.30 -9.43
C ASP A 47 3.84 1.56 -8.41
N ARG A 48 3.67 0.67 -7.42
CA ARG A 48 2.63 0.83 -6.38
C ARG A 48 2.91 2.02 -5.46
N ALA A 49 4.17 2.30 -5.14
CA ALA A 49 4.54 3.49 -4.37
C ALA A 49 4.26 4.78 -5.15
N SER A 50 4.50 4.78 -6.47
CA SER A 50 4.16 5.90 -7.35
C SER A 50 2.65 6.13 -7.42
N GLN A 51 1.86 5.05 -7.56
CA GLN A 51 0.40 5.10 -7.51
C GLN A 51 -0.14 5.66 -6.19
N ALA A 52 0.37 5.18 -5.05
CA ALA A 52 -0.01 5.68 -3.73
C ALA A 52 0.32 7.18 -3.59
N ARG A 53 1.50 7.62 -4.08
CA ARG A 53 1.88 9.03 -4.09
C ARG A 53 0.92 9.90 -4.90
N ILE A 54 0.56 9.47 -6.11
CA ILE A 54 -0.40 10.19 -6.96
C ILE A 54 -1.74 10.35 -6.23
N ILE A 55 -2.25 9.29 -5.61
CA ILE A 55 -3.51 9.34 -4.86
C ILE A 55 -3.43 10.29 -3.67
N LEU A 56 -2.32 10.25 -2.92
CA LEU A 56 -2.12 11.17 -1.80
C LEU A 56 -2.01 12.62 -2.25
N GLU A 57 -1.34 12.92 -3.37
CA GLU A 57 -1.29 14.26 -3.95
C GLU A 57 -2.68 14.76 -4.34
N CYS A 58 -3.47 13.93 -5.03
CA CYS A 58 -4.86 14.25 -5.36
C CYS A 58 -5.71 14.59 -4.13
N VAL A 59 -5.53 13.87 -3.02
CA VAL A 59 -6.30 14.11 -1.79
C VAL A 59 -5.79 15.34 -1.03
N LEU A 60 -4.47 15.43 -0.82
CA LEU A 60 -3.87 16.42 0.07
C LEU A 60 -3.73 17.80 -0.58
N THR A 61 -3.58 17.85 -1.91
CA THR A 61 -3.34 19.08 -2.65
C THR A 61 -4.55 19.47 -3.49
N GLU A 62 -5.16 18.52 -4.19
CA GLU A 62 -6.29 18.80 -5.10
C GLU A 62 -7.67 18.64 -4.42
N GLY A 63 -7.70 18.21 -3.16
CA GLY A 63 -8.93 18.14 -2.36
C GLY A 63 -9.90 17.03 -2.81
N HIS A 64 -9.40 15.96 -3.43
CA HIS A 64 -10.24 14.83 -3.83
C HIS A 64 -10.84 14.08 -2.64
N ASP A 65 -12.02 13.50 -2.85
CA ASP A 65 -12.72 12.72 -1.83
C ASP A 65 -11.95 11.44 -1.45
N LEU A 66 -11.83 11.19 -0.14
CA LEU A 66 -11.05 10.08 0.43
C LEU A 66 -11.56 8.69 -0.01
N GLY A 67 -12.88 8.49 -0.04
CA GLY A 67 -13.50 7.22 -0.39
C GLY A 67 -13.17 6.78 -1.83
N PRO A 68 -13.56 7.57 -2.84
CA PRO A 68 -13.20 7.30 -4.23
C PRO A 68 -11.69 7.19 -4.49
N ALA A 69 -10.88 7.97 -3.77
CA ALA A 69 -9.43 7.87 -3.83
C ALA A 69 -8.91 6.51 -3.32
N ALA A 70 -9.46 6.02 -2.20
CA ALA A 70 -9.14 4.69 -1.67
C ALA A 70 -9.54 3.59 -2.66
N GLU A 71 -10.77 3.62 -3.18
CA GLU A 71 -11.27 2.65 -4.17
C GLU A 71 -10.38 2.62 -5.42
N ARG A 72 -9.97 3.79 -5.91
CA ARG A 72 -9.08 3.90 -7.06
C ARG A 72 -7.73 3.24 -6.80
N LEU A 73 -7.12 3.50 -5.64
CA LEU A 73 -5.84 2.89 -5.28
C LEU A 73 -5.97 1.37 -5.15
N THR A 74 -7.02 0.89 -4.50
CA THR A 74 -7.32 -0.55 -4.40
C THR A 74 -7.46 -1.20 -5.79
N ALA A 75 -8.14 -0.55 -6.73
CA ALA A 75 -8.28 -1.05 -8.10
C ALA A 75 -6.92 -1.10 -8.83
N TRP A 76 -6.06 -0.09 -8.66
CA TRP A 76 -4.72 -0.10 -9.24
C TRP A 76 -3.83 -1.20 -8.65
N VAL A 77 -3.88 -1.41 -7.34
CA VAL A 77 -3.16 -2.49 -6.65
C VAL A 77 -3.63 -3.86 -7.15
N ALA A 78 -4.93 -4.06 -7.33
CA ALA A 78 -5.48 -5.29 -7.89
C ALA A 78 -5.03 -5.54 -9.34
N GLY A 79 -4.83 -4.46 -10.12
CA GLY A 79 -4.33 -4.52 -11.49
C GLY A 79 -2.82 -4.83 -11.60
N ALA A 80 -2.08 -4.75 -10.51
CA ALA A 80 -0.64 -5.01 -10.46
C ALA A 80 -0.33 -6.09 -9.42
N PRO A 81 -0.69 -7.37 -9.64
CA PRO A 81 -0.49 -8.44 -8.66
C PRO A 81 1.01 -8.77 -8.46
N VAL A 82 1.32 -9.46 -7.35
CA VAL A 82 2.64 -10.05 -7.13
C VAL A 82 2.89 -11.15 -8.17
N THR A 83 4.01 -11.06 -8.88
CA THR A 83 4.39 -12.02 -9.94
C THR A 83 5.72 -12.74 -9.68
N TYR A 84 6.47 -12.32 -8.66
CA TYR A 84 7.70 -12.98 -8.22
C TYR A 84 7.38 -14.06 -7.18
N THR A 85 8.34 -14.96 -6.94
CA THR A 85 8.22 -15.96 -5.87
C THR A 85 8.47 -15.30 -4.52
N PRO A 86 7.50 -15.28 -3.59
CA PRO A 86 7.72 -14.74 -2.25
C PRO A 86 8.75 -15.56 -1.47
N TRP A 87 9.56 -14.87 -0.66
CA TRP A 87 10.39 -15.53 0.33
C TRP A 87 9.52 -16.09 1.47
N ILE A 88 9.75 -17.36 1.81
CA ILE A 88 9.10 -18.04 2.93
C ILE A 88 10.19 -18.36 3.95
N ASP A 89 10.02 -17.88 5.19
CA ASP A 89 10.91 -18.29 6.27
C ASP A 89 10.74 -19.79 6.52
N LYS A 90 11.75 -20.58 6.16
CA LYS A 90 11.75 -22.03 6.41
C LYS A 90 11.86 -22.38 7.89
N ARG A 91 11.98 -21.41 8.80
CA ARG A 91 11.97 -21.62 10.26
C ARG A 91 10.57 -21.60 10.90
N GLY A 92 9.51 -21.41 10.10
CA GLY A 92 8.12 -21.31 10.58
C GLY A 92 7.28 -22.60 10.55
N ALA A 93 7.90 -23.79 10.55
CA ALA A 93 7.22 -25.06 10.82
C ALA A 93 7.93 -25.77 11.98
N ALA A 94 7.65 -25.33 13.20
CA ALA A 94 8.01 -26.00 14.44
C ALA A 94 6.75 -26.13 15.30
#